data_AF-A0A1J0WIC7-F1
#
_entry.id   AF-A0A1J0WIC7-F1
#
_cell.length_a   1.000
_cell.length_b   1.000
_cell.length_c   1.000
_cell.angle_alpha   90.00
_cell.angle_beta   90.00
_cell.angle_gamma   90.00
#
_symmetry.space_group_name_H-M   'P 1'
#
loop_
_entity.id
_entity.type
_entity.pdbx_description
1 polymer ?
#
loop_
_entity_poly.entity_id
_entity_poly.type
_entity_poly.pdbx_seq_one_letter_code
_entity_poly.pdbx_strand_id
1 'polypeptide(L)'
;MTAGIGHNQGPTLEGGHKWRTFQWQKARDAAMPKAIPLMVVRMHVARARALGLDYPTYAAVRKATGRDIMGLLFSSNALRVVRAAAPRMPVAIEDKLAALEGARKLALVHAPLESSLVATANPVLDAASPAPKFTDSWADMRGHLGAVITAQGLLRDQVLIIGDTGMEREWTAAARAAGYLEAGRYFS
;
A
#
# COMPACT_ATOMS: atom_id res chain seq x y z
N MET A 1 -24.70 21.98 6.07
CA MET A 1 -25.64 20.96 6.57
C MET A 1 -24.83 19.93 7.34
N THR A 2 -24.92 19.94 8.66
CA THR A 2 -24.24 19.00 9.56
C THR A 2 -25.04 17.70 9.62
N ALA A 3 -24.38 16.60 9.28
CA ALA A 3 -24.97 15.28 9.36
C ALA A 3 -25.08 14.88 10.86
N GLY A 4 -26.29 14.89 11.45
CA GLY A 4 -26.56 14.49 12.84
C GLY A 4 -26.70 12.97 13.07
N ILE A 5 -26.37 12.48 14.26
CA ILE A 5 -26.52 11.05 14.61
C ILE A 5 -27.95 10.58 14.29
N GLY A 6 -28.13 9.66 13.33
CA GLY A 6 -29.45 9.13 12.93
C GLY A 6 -29.72 8.88 11.44
N HIS A 7 -28.79 9.18 10.51
CA HIS A 7 -29.05 9.08 9.06
C HIS A 7 -29.38 7.67 8.51
N ASN A 8 -29.19 6.62 9.30
CA ASN A 8 -29.36 5.23 8.84
C ASN A 8 -30.80 4.70 9.05
N GLN A 9 -31.78 5.57 9.34
CA GLN A 9 -33.22 5.24 9.42
C GLN A 9 -33.60 4.04 10.31
N GLY A 10 -32.71 3.61 11.21
CA GLY A 10 -32.92 2.47 12.12
C GLY A 10 -33.31 1.15 11.42
N PRO A 11 -33.44 0.05 12.18
CA PRO A 11 -34.07 -1.16 11.68
C PRO A 11 -35.54 -0.89 11.35
N THR A 12 -36.02 -1.34 10.19
CA THR A 12 -37.45 -1.19 9.83
C THR A 12 -38.34 -1.95 10.82
N LEU A 13 -39.43 -1.31 11.26
CA LEU A 13 -40.48 -1.91 12.09
C LEU A 13 -41.60 -2.55 11.24
N GLU A 14 -41.50 -2.47 9.91
CA GLU A 14 -42.44 -3.10 9.01
C GLU A 14 -42.41 -4.63 9.15
N GLY A 15 -43.60 -5.24 9.19
CA GLY A 15 -43.76 -6.68 9.15
C GLY A 15 -43.05 -7.31 7.94
N GLY A 16 -42.58 -8.54 8.11
CA GLY A 16 -41.95 -9.30 7.02
C GLY A 16 -40.49 -8.94 6.71
N HIS A 17 -39.83 -8.10 7.50
CA HIS A 17 -38.39 -7.81 7.34
C HIS A 17 -37.53 -9.10 7.31
N LYS A 18 -37.75 -10.02 8.26
CA LYS A 18 -37.04 -11.32 8.30
C LYS A 18 -37.23 -12.13 7.00
N TRP A 19 -38.45 -12.14 6.46
CA TRP A 19 -38.75 -12.84 5.22
C TRP A 19 -38.09 -12.18 4.00
N ARG A 20 -38.11 -10.84 3.91
CA ARG A 20 -37.40 -10.09 2.85
C ARG A 20 -35.90 -10.32 2.90
N THR A 21 -35.29 -10.31 4.09
CA THR A 21 -33.86 -10.60 4.27
C THR A 21 -33.52 -12.03 3.86
N PHE A 22 -34.35 -13.01 4.25
CA PHE A 22 -34.18 -14.41 3.82
C PHE A 22 -34.26 -14.57 2.29
N GLN A 23 -35.28 -13.97 1.66
CA GLN A 23 -35.46 -14.03 0.21
C GLN A 23 -34.33 -13.32 -0.54
N TRP A 24 -33.83 -12.19 -0.01
CA TRP A 24 -32.66 -11.50 -0.55
C TRP A 24 -31.40 -12.35 -0.45
N GLN A 25 -31.14 -12.98 0.69
CA GLN A 25 -29.97 -13.85 0.85
C GLN A 25 -30.03 -15.05 -0.10
N LYS A 26 -31.20 -15.71 -0.21
CA LYS A 26 -31.44 -16.80 -1.17
C LYS A 26 -31.20 -16.37 -2.62
N ALA A 27 -31.72 -15.19 -3.01
CA ALA A 27 -31.51 -14.65 -4.35
C ALA A 27 -30.04 -14.28 -4.61
N ARG A 28 -29.37 -13.69 -3.61
CA ARG A 28 -27.95 -13.37 -3.67
C ARG A 28 -27.11 -14.63 -3.84
N ASP A 29 -27.36 -15.68 -3.06
CA ASP A 29 -26.60 -16.93 -3.13
C ASP A 29 -26.83 -17.67 -4.45
N ALA A 30 -28.03 -17.56 -5.04
CA ALA A 30 -28.33 -18.10 -6.37
C ALA A 30 -27.66 -17.30 -7.51
N ALA A 31 -27.53 -15.97 -7.34
CA ALA A 31 -26.97 -15.08 -8.36
C ALA A 31 -25.44 -14.96 -8.28
N MET A 32 -24.85 -15.11 -7.10
CA MET A 32 -23.41 -14.93 -6.90
C MET A 32 -22.65 -16.17 -7.39
N PRO A 33 -21.66 -16.01 -8.29
CA PRO A 33 -20.85 -17.13 -8.73
C PRO A 33 -20.02 -17.68 -7.56
N LYS A 34 -19.95 -19.01 -7.46
CA LYS A 34 -19.17 -19.72 -6.41
C LYS A 34 -17.66 -19.44 -6.47
N ALA A 35 -17.19 -18.94 -7.60
CA ALA A 35 -15.80 -18.59 -7.85
C ALA A 35 -15.71 -17.19 -8.47
N ILE A 36 -14.57 -16.54 -8.25
CA ILE A 36 -14.26 -15.27 -8.91
C ILE A 36 -14.20 -15.50 -10.43
N PRO A 37 -14.91 -14.70 -11.25
CA PRO A 37 -14.86 -14.85 -12.70
C PRO A 37 -13.43 -14.78 -13.24
N LEU A 38 -13.11 -15.61 -14.24
CA LEU A 38 -11.76 -15.70 -14.81
C LEU A 38 -11.21 -14.34 -15.25
N MET A 39 -12.05 -13.47 -15.82
CA MET A 39 -11.62 -12.14 -16.25
C MET A 39 -11.14 -11.29 -15.06
N VAL A 40 -11.82 -11.36 -13.92
CA VAL A 40 -11.43 -10.66 -12.70
C VAL A 40 -10.09 -11.19 -12.18
N VAL A 41 -9.89 -12.52 -12.21
CA VAL A 41 -8.60 -13.13 -11.85
C VAL A 41 -7.49 -12.64 -12.80
N ARG A 42 -7.74 -12.61 -14.11
CA ARG A 42 -6.78 -12.09 -15.11
C ARG A 42 -6.42 -10.63 -14.84
N MET A 43 -7.40 -9.79 -14.49
CA MET A 43 -7.15 -8.40 -14.10
C MET A 43 -6.28 -8.31 -12.84
N HIS A 44 -6.51 -9.14 -11.83
CA HIS A 44 -5.69 -9.13 -10.60
C HIS A 44 -4.27 -9.62 -10.87
N VAL A 45 -4.10 -10.64 -11.72
CA VAL A 45 -2.77 -11.12 -12.12
C VAL A 45 -2.02 -10.06 -12.92
N ALA A 46 -2.69 -9.40 -13.87
CA ALA A 46 -2.10 -8.28 -14.60
C ALA A 46 -1.72 -7.13 -13.67
N ARG A 47 -2.58 -6.81 -12.70
CA ARG A 47 -2.30 -5.78 -11.70
C ARG A 47 -1.12 -6.13 -10.81
N ALA A 48 -1.03 -7.38 -10.34
CA ALA A 48 0.12 -7.85 -9.56
C ALA A 48 1.43 -7.68 -10.36
N ARG A 49 1.43 -8.07 -11.64
CA ARG A 49 2.59 -7.89 -12.54
C ARG A 49 2.98 -6.42 -12.72
N ALA A 50 2.01 -5.53 -12.93
CA ALA A 50 2.26 -4.09 -13.05
C ALA A 50 2.90 -3.49 -11.78
N LEU A 51 2.66 -4.10 -10.62
CA LEU A 51 3.25 -3.71 -9.34
C LEU A 51 4.56 -4.45 -9.01
N GLY A 52 5.03 -5.34 -9.90
CA GLY A 52 6.20 -6.17 -9.66
C GLY A 52 6.01 -7.23 -8.57
N LEU A 53 4.76 -7.63 -8.31
CA LEU A 53 4.37 -8.59 -7.27
C LEU A 53 3.94 -9.93 -7.85
N ASP A 54 4.17 -10.99 -7.08
CA ASP A 54 3.47 -12.26 -7.31
C ASP A 54 1.97 -12.13 -6.94
N TYR A 55 1.13 -12.88 -7.64
CA TYR A 55 -0.31 -12.83 -7.43
C TYR A 55 -0.75 -13.20 -6.01
N PRO A 56 -0.21 -14.26 -5.36
CA PRO A 56 -0.52 -14.55 -3.96
C PRO A 56 -0.28 -13.38 -3.00
N THR A 57 0.84 -12.67 -3.13
CA THR A 57 1.19 -11.50 -2.32
C THR A 57 0.18 -10.37 -2.56
N TYR A 58 -0.08 -10.04 -3.82
CA TYR A 58 -1.07 -9.02 -4.19
C TYR A 58 -2.46 -9.35 -3.63
N ALA A 59 -2.93 -10.58 -3.83
CA ALA A 59 -4.24 -11.04 -3.38
C ALA A 59 -4.37 -11.01 -1.85
N ALA A 60 -3.31 -11.36 -1.12
CA ALA A 60 -3.29 -11.30 0.35
C ALA A 60 -3.45 -9.86 0.86
N VAL A 61 -2.69 -8.90 0.30
CA VAL A 61 -2.78 -7.49 0.67
C VAL A 61 -4.17 -6.94 0.35
N ARG A 62 -4.70 -7.23 -0.84
CA ARG A 62 -6.04 -6.79 -1.24
C ARG A 62 -7.14 -7.40 -0.39
N LYS A 63 -7.00 -8.66 0.03
CA LYS A 63 -7.95 -9.32 0.94
C LYS A 63 -7.96 -8.67 2.32
N ALA A 64 -6.79 -8.27 2.82
CA ALA A 64 -6.66 -7.64 4.14
C ALA A 64 -7.19 -6.20 4.18
N THR A 65 -6.96 -5.42 3.12
CA THR A 65 -7.31 -3.99 3.06
C THR A 65 -8.66 -3.71 2.41
N GLY A 66 -9.15 -4.62 1.56
CA GLY A 66 -10.31 -4.38 0.71
C GLY A 66 -10.05 -3.37 -0.43
N ARG A 67 -8.80 -2.94 -0.62
CA ARG A 67 -8.40 -1.89 -1.57
C ARG A 67 -7.27 -2.36 -2.48
N ASP A 68 -7.11 -1.66 -3.60
CA ASP A 68 -5.97 -1.87 -4.49
C ASP A 68 -4.73 -1.14 -3.95
N ILE A 69 -3.55 -1.63 -4.32
CA ILE A 69 -2.27 -0.98 -3.99
C ILE A 69 -2.04 0.12 -5.01
N MET A 70 -1.88 1.36 -4.54
CA MET A 70 -1.66 2.55 -5.37
C MET A 70 -0.29 3.19 -5.14
N GLY A 71 0.44 2.76 -4.12
CA GLY A 71 1.79 3.23 -3.83
C GLY A 71 2.67 2.12 -3.25
N LEU A 72 3.95 2.18 -3.60
CA LEU A 72 5.02 1.35 -3.06
C LEU A 72 5.99 2.28 -2.35
N LEU A 73 6.17 2.08 -1.04
CA LEU A 73 7.04 2.88 -0.19
C LEU A 73 8.27 2.07 0.20
N PHE A 74 9.40 2.37 -0.42
CA PHE A 74 10.64 1.67 -0.23
C PHE A 74 11.50 2.35 0.85
N SER A 75 12.18 1.58 1.70
CA SER A 75 13.29 2.13 2.48
C SER A 75 14.55 2.27 1.62
N SER A 76 15.44 3.19 1.96
CA SER A 76 16.76 3.28 1.30
C SER A 76 17.57 1.99 1.41
N ASN A 77 17.37 1.22 2.48
CA ASN A 77 17.96 -0.11 2.67
C ASN A 77 17.42 -1.12 1.66
N ALA A 78 16.10 -1.15 1.46
CA ALA A 78 15.45 -1.99 0.46
C ALA A 78 15.93 -1.66 -0.97
N LEU A 79 16.14 -0.37 -1.26
CA LEU A 79 16.69 0.10 -2.54
C LEU A 79 18.21 -0.12 -2.68
N ARG A 80 18.88 -0.66 -1.65
CA ARG A 80 20.34 -0.86 -1.61
C ARG A 80 21.14 0.41 -1.89
N VAL A 81 20.60 1.57 -1.51
CA VAL A 81 21.32 2.85 -1.60
C VAL A 81 22.23 2.97 -0.39
N VAL A 82 23.54 2.88 -0.61
CA VAL A 82 24.54 2.77 0.47
C VAL A 82 25.57 3.90 0.51
N ARG A 83 25.81 4.59 -0.61
CA ARG A 83 26.86 5.62 -0.70
C ARG A 83 26.28 7.03 -0.61
N ALA A 84 26.58 7.78 0.44
CA ALA A 84 26.11 9.15 0.60
C ALA A 84 26.60 10.11 -0.51
N ALA A 85 27.86 9.97 -0.94
CA ALA A 85 28.44 10.80 -2.00
C ALA A 85 27.87 10.51 -3.40
N ALA A 86 27.27 9.34 -3.61
CA ALA A 86 26.68 8.92 -4.88
C ALA A 86 25.49 7.98 -4.60
N PRO A 87 24.34 8.53 -4.15
CA PRO A 87 23.24 7.75 -3.60
C PRO A 87 22.37 7.15 -4.71
N ARG A 88 22.96 6.27 -5.52
CA ARG A 88 22.31 5.57 -6.62
C ARG A 88 21.95 4.13 -6.24
N MET A 89 20.77 3.68 -6.62
CA MET A 89 20.38 2.26 -6.49
C MET A 89 21.09 1.41 -7.55
N PRO A 90 21.27 0.10 -7.31
CA PRO A 90 21.76 -0.83 -8.34
C PRO A 90 20.88 -0.84 -9.59
N VAL A 91 21.47 -1.03 -10.77
CA VAL A 91 20.79 -1.01 -12.07
C VAL A 91 19.60 -1.98 -12.11
N ALA A 92 19.75 -3.20 -11.60
CA ALA A 92 18.67 -4.18 -11.58
C ALA A 92 17.43 -3.73 -10.76
N ILE A 93 17.64 -2.95 -9.69
CA ILE A 93 16.55 -2.37 -8.90
C ILE A 93 15.92 -1.21 -9.69
N GLU A 94 16.74 -0.35 -10.30
CA GLU A 94 16.29 0.75 -11.16
C GLU A 94 15.40 0.24 -12.30
N ASP A 95 15.86 -0.79 -13.02
CA ASP A 95 15.14 -1.43 -14.13
C ASP A 95 13.80 -2.02 -13.67
N LYS A 96 13.79 -2.71 -12.52
CA LYS A 96 12.56 -3.26 -11.95
C LYS A 96 11.56 -2.15 -11.62
N LEU A 97 12.01 -1.05 -11.01
CA LEU A 97 11.17 0.10 -10.69
C LEU A 97 10.67 0.85 -11.93
N ALA A 98 11.49 0.92 -12.98
CA ALA A 98 11.14 1.56 -14.24
C ALA A 98 10.00 0.82 -14.96
N ALA A 99 9.95 -0.51 -14.82
CA ALA A 99 8.89 -1.35 -15.38
C ALA A 99 7.55 -1.29 -14.60
N LEU A 100 7.50 -0.60 -13.44
CA LEU A 100 6.28 -0.54 -12.62
C LEU A 100 5.28 0.46 -13.16
N GLU A 101 4.01 0.05 -13.19
CA GLU A 101 2.91 0.83 -13.73
C GLU A 101 1.75 1.01 -12.73
N GLY A 102 1.10 2.17 -12.80
CA GLY A 102 -0.11 2.46 -12.04
C GLY A 102 0.08 2.52 -10.52
N ALA A 103 1.29 2.68 -10.02
CA ALA A 103 1.56 2.95 -8.60
C ALA A 103 2.65 4.00 -8.44
N ARG A 104 2.54 4.79 -7.37
CA ARG A 104 3.58 5.73 -6.97
C ARG A 104 4.77 4.98 -6.36
N LYS A 105 5.99 5.35 -6.77
CA LYS A 105 7.27 4.84 -6.28
C LYS A 105 7.85 5.84 -5.30
N LEU A 106 7.68 5.58 -4.01
CA LEU A 106 8.08 6.48 -2.94
C LEU A 106 9.28 5.93 -2.18
N ALA A 107 10.16 6.79 -1.68
CA ALA A 107 11.30 6.38 -0.86
C ALA A 107 11.32 7.08 0.50
N LEU A 108 11.59 6.31 1.56
CA LEU A 108 12.00 6.82 2.87
C LEU A 108 13.50 6.57 3.04
N VAL A 109 14.22 7.67 3.25
CA VAL A 109 15.67 7.70 3.20
C VAL A 109 16.23 7.84 4.60
N HIS A 110 16.94 6.80 5.06
CA HIS A 110 17.61 6.82 6.35
C HIS A 110 18.86 7.71 6.31
N ALA A 111 19.09 8.45 7.40
CA ALA A 111 20.36 9.14 7.60
C ALA A 111 21.53 8.14 7.58
N PRO A 112 22.73 8.54 7.12
CA PRO A 112 23.15 9.89 6.73
C PRO A 112 22.85 10.26 5.26
N LEU A 113 22.01 9.49 4.56
CA LEU A 113 21.64 9.82 3.19
C LEU A 113 20.66 10.99 3.16
N GLU A 114 20.89 11.93 2.25
CA GLU A 114 19.98 13.05 2.01
C GLU A 114 18.89 12.68 1.00
N SER A 115 17.63 12.80 1.42
CA SER A 115 16.48 12.39 0.59
C SER A 115 16.40 13.14 -0.75
N SER A 116 16.78 14.42 -0.78
CA SER A 116 16.82 15.23 -2.00
C SER A 116 17.88 14.74 -2.99
N LEU A 117 19.04 14.29 -2.50
CA LEU A 117 20.08 13.70 -3.35
C LEU A 117 19.66 12.34 -3.89
N VAL A 118 19.00 11.51 -3.07
CA VAL A 118 18.44 10.23 -3.54
C VAL A 118 17.40 10.46 -4.64
N ALA A 119 16.47 11.41 -4.45
CA ALA A 119 15.47 11.74 -5.48
C ALA A 119 16.13 12.20 -6.79
N THR A 120 17.14 13.07 -6.69
CA THR A 120 17.85 13.59 -7.88
C THR A 120 18.63 12.49 -8.61
N ALA A 121 19.28 11.61 -7.87
CA ALA A 121 20.10 10.53 -8.44
C ALA A 121 19.27 9.38 -9.03
N ASN A 122 17.99 9.25 -8.66
CA ASN A 122 17.13 8.13 -9.06
C ASN A 122 15.76 8.65 -9.52
N PRO A 123 15.66 9.20 -10.74
CA PRO A 123 14.46 9.86 -11.26
C PRO A 123 13.26 8.91 -11.48
N VAL A 124 13.48 7.59 -11.36
CA VAL A 124 12.42 6.58 -11.36
C VAL A 124 11.52 6.67 -10.10
N LEU A 125 11.99 7.30 -9.03
CA LEU A 125 11.19 7.56 -7.84
C LEU A 125 10.32 8.80 -8.05
N ASP A 126 9.03 8.69 -7.74
CA ASP A 126 8.10 9.82 -7.83
C ASP A 126 8.32 10.83 -6.69
N ALA A 127 8.76 10.35 -5.53
CA ALA A 127 9.18 11.20 -4.42
C ALA A 127 10.11 10.46 -3.44
N ALA A 128 10.98 11.21 -2.77
CA ALA A 128 11.74 10.73 -1.63
C ALA A 128 11.54 11.68 -0.45
N SER A 129 11.58 11.14 0.77
CA SER A 129 11.49 11.90 2.00
C SER A 129 12.41 11.30 3.07
N PRO A 130 12.82 12.05 4.09
CA PRO A 130 13.57 11.48 5.20
C PRO A 130 12.78 10.35 5.87
N ALA A 131 13.44 9.27 6.27
CA ALA A 131 12.83 8.25 7.11
C ALA A 131 12.59 8.79 8.53
N PRO A 132 11.58 8.28 9.27
CA PRO A 132 11.46 8.53 10.70
C PRO A 132 12.78 8.21 11.42
N LYS A 133 13.16 9.01 12.41
CA LYS A 133 14.32 8.73 13.25
C LYS A 133 13.99 7.60 14.21
N PHE A 134 15.02 6.86 14.62
CA PHE A 134 14.87 5.83 15.65
C PHE A 134 14.36 6.38 16.99
N THR A 135 14.64 7.66 17.27
CA THR A 135 14.22 8.34 18.50
C THR A 135 12.85 9.01 18.41
N ASP A 136 12.19 8.97 17.25
CA ASP A 136 10.88 9.59 17.10
C ASP A 136 9.85 8.87 17.96
N SER A 137 8.93 9.64 18.55
CA SER A 137 7.81 9.02 19.24
C SER A 137 6.91 8.31 18.22
N TRP A 138 6.14 7.35 18.71
CA TRP A 138 5.19 6.63 17.87
C TRP A 138 4.15 7.58 17.21
N ALA A 139 3.78 8.68 17.88
CA ALA A 139 2.90 9.72 17.33
C ALA A 139 3.56 10.54 16.22
N ASP A 140 4.82 10.94 16.41
CA ASP A 140 5.60 11.69 15.41
C ASP A 140 5.80 10.84 14.15
N MET A 141 6.13 9.55 14.31
CA MET A 141 6.25 8.61 13.20
C MET A 141 4.92 8.46 12.44
N ARG A 142 3.76 8.33 13.11
CA ARG A 142 2.44 8.28 12.43
C ARG A 142 2.13 9.58 11.69
N GLY A 143 2.48 10.73 12.28
CA GLY A 143 2.31 12.05 11.69
C GLY A 143 3.13 12.18 10.41
N HIS A 144 4.42 11.90 10.51
CA HIS A 144 5.39 11.96 9.42
C HIS A 144 5.03 11.03 8.25
N LEU A 145 4.86 9.73 8.51
CA LEU A 145 4.49 8.76 7.47
C LEU A 145 3.15 9.12 6.83
N GLY A 146 2.21 9.62 7.63
CA GLY A 146 0.93 10.13 7.16
C GLY A 146 1.09 11.26 6.16
N ALA A 147 1.89 12.27 6.52
CA ALA A 147 2.14 13.44 5.69
C ALA A 147 2.78 13.05 4.35
N VAL A 148 3.82 12.19 4.37
CA VAL A 148 4.49 11.69 3.16
C VAL A 148 3.50 11.01 2.22
N ILE A 149 2.64 10.14 2.73
CA ILE A 149 1.64 9.43 1.92
C ILE A 149 0.57 10.39 1.36
N THR A 150 0.03 11.28 2.21
CA THR A 150 -1.04 12.20 1.79
C THR A 150 -0.55 13.26 0.80
N ALA A 151 0.72 13.67 0.88
CA ALA A 151 1.32 14.60 -0.08
C ALA A 151 1.31 14.04 -1.52
N GLN A 152 1.19 12.72 -1.66
CA GLN A 152 1.12 12.03 -2.95
C GLN A 152 -0.32 11.76 -3.40
N GLY A 153 -1.32 12.26 -2.66
CA GLY A 153 -2.73 12.02 -2.93
C GLY A 153 -3.19 10.58 -2.66
N LEU A 154 -2.42 9.83 -1.85
CA LEU A 154 -2.69 8.43 -1.54
C LEU A 154 -3.39 8.26 -0.20
N LEU A 155 -4.17 7.19 -0.09
CA LEU A 155 -4.68 6.71 1.19
C LEU A 155 -3.68 5.74 1.80
N ARG A 156 -3.54 5.77 3.13
CA ARG A 156 -2.55 4.97 3.88
C ARG A 156 -2.68 3.47 3.56
N ASP A 157 -3.90 2.95 3.54
CA ASP A 157 -4.22 1.56 3.26
C ASP A 157 -4.08 1.15 1.77
N GLN A 158 -3.64 2.07 0.90
CA GLN A 158 -3.25 1.78 -0.49
C GLN A 158 -1.73 1.67 -0.68
N VAL A 159 -0.94 1.90 0.38
CA VAL A 159 0.52 1.91 0.31
C VAL A 159 1.09 0.60 0.86
N LEU A 160 1.85 -0.13 0.05
CA LEU A 160 2.64 -1.28 0.51
C LEU A 160 4.04 -0.80 0.88
N ILE A 161 4.52 -1.16 2.08
CA ILE A 161 5.88 -0.83 2.52
C ILE A 161 6.83 -1.97 2.13
N ILE A 162 7.95 -1.63 1.52
CA ILE A 162 9.02 -2.55 1.15
C ILE A 162 10.26 -2.16 1.95
N GLY A 163 10.65 -3.04 2.87
CA GLY A 163 11.78 -2.80 3.78
C GLY A 163 12.70 -4.00 3.91
N ASP A 164 13.86 -3.77 4.51
CA ASP A 164 14.92 -4.77 4.72
C ASP A 164 15.21 -5.00 6.22
N THR A 165 14.62 -4.20 7.12
CA THR A 165 14.90 -4.28 8.57
C THR A 165 13.65 -4.46 9.44
N GLY A 166 13.83 -4.96 10.66
CA GLY A 166 12.73 -5.11 11.62
C GLY A 166 12.07 -3.78 12.01
N MET A 167 12.86 -2.70 12.11
CA MET A 167 12.36 -1.36 12.44
C MET A 167 11.42 -0.81 11.34
N GLU A 168 11.74 -1.05 10.08
CA GLU A 168 10.92 -0.64 8.94
C GLU A 168 9.55 -1.34 8.93
N ARG A 169 9.44 -2.52 9.56
CA ARG A 169 8.16 -3.22 9.72
C ARG A 169 7.18 -2.42 10.57
N GLU A 170 7.66 -1.70 11.58
CA GLU A 170 6.83 -0.89 12.47
C GLU A 170 6.13 0.27 11.74
N TRP A 171 6.72 0.73 10.64
CA TRP A 171 6.13 1.77 9.78
C TRP A 171 4.75 1.36 9.25
N THR A 172 4.51 0.06 9.07
CA THR A 172 3.21 -0.45 8.59
C THR A 172 2.10 -0.13 9.59
N ALA A 173 2.33 -0.43 10.87
CA ALA A 173 1.37 -0.14 11.94
C ALA A 173 1.24 1.37 12.18
N ALA A 174 2.36 2.11 12.11
CA ALA A 174 2.38 3.54 12.31
C ALA A 174 1.62 4.29 11.20
N ALA A 175 1.92 4.01 9.94
CA ALA A 175 1.24 4.59 8.79
C ALA A 175 -0.22 4.11 8.67
N ARG A 176 -0.55 2.93 9.19
CA ARG A 176 -1.74 2.13 8.80
C ARG A 176 -1.69 1.76 7.32
N ALA A 177 -0.52 1.29 6.90
CA ALA A 177 -0.23 0.91 5.52
C ALA A 177 -0.94 -0.40 5.14
N ALA A 178 -0.98 -0.71 3.84
CA ALA A 178 -1.60 -1.91 3.30
C ALA A 178 -0.91 -3.21 3.78
N GLY A 179 0.40 -3.12 4.05
CA GLY A 179 1.19 -4.24 4.54
C GLY A 179 2.69 -3.96 4.50
N TYR A 180 3.46 -4.99 4.84
CA TYR A 180 4.92 -5.00 4.75
C TYR A 180 5.38 -6.16 3.88
N LEU A 181 6.35 -5.91 3.00
CA LEU A 181 7.02 -6.92 2.21
C LEU A 181 8.54 -6.78 2.35
N GLU A 182 9.22 -7.89 2.57
CA GLU A 182 10.68 -7.88 2.66
C GLU A 182 11.30 -7.65 1.28
N ALA A 183 12.32 -6.80 1.24
CA ALA A 183 13.02 -6.42 0.02
C ALA A 183 13.57 -7.65 -0.72
N GLY A 184 14.14 -8.62 0.00
CA GLY A 184 14.61 -9.88 -0.59
C GLY A 184 13.53 -10.63 -1.36
N ARG A 185 12.28 -10.64 -0.87
CA ARG A 185 11.14 -11.26 -1.55
C ARG A 185 10.58 -10.38 -2.67
N TYR A 186 10.61 -9.06 -2.50
CA TYR A 186 10.14 -8.15 -3.54
C TYR A 186 11.09 -8.14 -4.75
N PHE A 187 12.40 -8.20 -4.54
CA PHE A 187 13.42 -8.06 -5.60
C PHE A 187 13.97 -9.40 -6.13
N SER A 188 13.61 -10.54 -5.56
CA SER A 188 13.93 -11.87 -6.12
C SER A 188 13.32 -12.11 -7.50
#